data_AF-A0A270PHQ1-F1
#
_entry.id   AF-A0A270PHQ1-F1
#
_cell.length_a   1.000
_cell.length_b   1.000
_cell.length_c   1.000
_cell.angle_alpha   90.00
_cell.angle_beta   90.00
_cell.angle_gamma   90.00
#
_symmetry.space_group_name_H-M   'P 1'
#
loop_
_entity.id
_entity.type
_entity.pdbx_description
1 polymer ?
#
loop_
_entity_poly.entity_id
_entity_poly.type
_entity_poly.pdbx_seq_one_letter_code
_entity_poly.pdbx_strand_id
1 'polypeptide(L)'
;MSLLPAGRDRQAEEAEYLAKSHKRVKRRPHAAKIMKSENFFDASRRESRDVWGAFYATEWQTPAGLIKGAELMAALRDHLAELQDEQCCYCREPLLKGGYSRPIEHVLPRSEHPRFTLHFWNLAVSCERCNRLKGKTQSETFARVLSSYPDLADFVSQYHPRLHDYDMHIKYTAIVQNGVNIPLYAGRTVHGRNLCSQFLHAAALEMTLLSPKSKFYGDVNTIQNFIVSHDEAAIDKVQAVQTALLEAMVNAATG
;
A
#
# COMPACT_ATOMS: atom_id res chain seq x y z
N MET A 1 5.52 21.25 10.70
CA MET A 1 5.94 21.17 9.29
C MET A 1 6.15 19.71 8.94
N SER A 2 5.15 19.10 8.29
CA SER A 2 5.21 17.73 7.78
C SER A 2 6.00 17.75 6.47
N LEU A 3 7.30 17.52 6.52
CA LEU A 3 8.09 17.35 5.31
C LEU A 3 7.81 15.94 4.79
N LEU A 4 7.15 15.85 3.64
CA LEU A 4 7.22 14.65 2.82
C LEU A 4 8.70 14.33 2.53
N PRO A 5 9.03 13.08 2.12
CA PRO A 5 10.36 12.78 1.60
C PRO A 5 10.81 13.85 0.58
N ALA A 6 12.10 14.21 0.62
CA ALA A 6 12.62 15.35 -0.14
C ALA A 6 12.20 15.28 -1.63
N GLY A 7 11.58 16.36 -2.12
CA GLY A 7 11.13 16.47 -3.51
C GLY A 7 9.66 16.11 -3.78
N ARG A 8 8.90 15.67 -2.77
CA ARG A 8 7.46 15.38 -2.94
C ARG A 8 6.59 16.53 -2.40
N ASP A 9 5.64 16.99 -3.22
CA ASP A 9 4.64 18.00 -2.86
C ASP A 9 3.24 17.42 -3.03
N ARG A 10 2.42 17.55 -1.97
CA ARG A 10 1.09 16.94 -1.94
C ARG A 10 0.16 17.45 -3.03
N GLN A 11 0.21 18.75 -3.28
CA GLN A 11 -0.65 19.43 -4.25
C GLN A 11 -0.14 19.18 -5.67
N ALA A 12 1.18 19.14 -5.87
CA ALA A 12 1.77 18.87 -7.17
C ALA A 12 1.42 17.46 -7.68
N GLU A 13 1.54 16.43 -6.83
CA GLU A 13 1.17 15.05 -7.22
C GLU A 13 -0.32 14.93 -7.55
N GLU A 14 -1.19 15.55 -6.76
CA GLU A 14 -2.63 15.53 -7.05
C GLU A 14 -2.95 16.29 -8.35
N ALA A 15 -2.28 17.41 -8.60
CA ALA A 15 -2.43 18.15 -9.84
C ALA A 15 -1.95 17.33 -11.05
N GLU A 16 -0.85 16.59 -10.93
CA GLU A 16 -0.36 15.68 -11.96
C GLU A 16 -1.39 14.58 -12.26
N TYR A 17 -1.93 13.94 -11.24
CA TYR A 17 -3.02 12.97 -11.38
C TYR A 17 -4.20 13.59 -12.14
N LEU A 18 -4.68 14.75 -11.71
CA LEU A 18 -5.85 15.40 -12.31
C LEU A 18 -5.62 15.72 -13.79
N ALA A 19 -4.40 16.09 -14.18
CA ALA A 19 -4.00 16.29 -15.57
C ALA A 19 -3.98 14.99 -16.40
N LYS A 20 -3.97 13.82 -15.76
CA LYS A 20 -4.00 12.48 -16.38
C LYS A 20 -5.25 11.65 -16.01
N SER A 21 -6.25 12.25 -15.36
CA SER A 21 -7.44 11.61 -14.75
C SER A 21 -8.36 10.81 -15.69
N HIS A 22 -8.06 10.78 -16.99
CA HIS A 22 -8.76 9.95 -17.96
C HIS A 22 -7.85 9.58 -19.14
N LYS A 23 -7.98 8.34 -19.65
CA LYS A 23 -7.20 7.80 -20.79
C LYS A 23 -7.30 8.69 -22.04
N ARG A 24 -8.52 9.10 -22.39
CA ARG A 24 -8.78 10.02 -23.53
C ARG A 24 -8.49 11.46 -23.14
N VAL A 25 -7.54 12.09 -23.83
CA VAL A 25 -7.09 13.47 -23.55
C VAL A 25 -8.24 14.48 -23.49
N LYS A 26 -9.15 14.44 -24.49
CA LYS A 26 -10.32 15.34 -24.56
C LYS A 26 -11.28 15.27 -23.37
N ARG A 27 -11.25 14.17 -22.58
CA ARG A 27 -12.11 13.99 -21.40
C ARG A 27 -11.44 14.43 -20.09
N ARG A 28 -10.12 14.65 -20.08
CA ARG A 28 -9.36 14.98 -18.85
C ARG A 28 -9.86 16.23 -18.12
N PRO A 29 -10.19 17.35 -18.76
CA PRO A 29 -10.72 18.52 -18.04
C PRO A 29 -12.05 18.22 -17.33
N HIS A 30 -12.93 17.45 -17.96
CA HIS A 30 -14.20 17.03 -17.37
C HIS A 30 -14.01 16.00 -16.26
N ALA A 31 -13.11 15.03 -16.48
CA ALA A 31 -12.73 14.04 -15.48
C ALA A 31 -12.15 14.69 -14.22
N ALA A 32 -11.24 15.65 -14.36
CA ALA A 32 -10.69 16.41 -13.24
C ALA A 32 -11.79 17.18 -12.48
N LYS A 33 -12.78 17.75 -13.19
CA LYS A 33 -13.94 18.39 -12.55
C LYS A 33 -14.81 17.39 -11.79
N ILE A 34 -15.05 16.19 -12.34
CA ILE A 34 -15.80 15.12 -11.67
C ILE A 34 -15.04 14.63 -10.43
N MET A 35 -13.73 14.41 -10.54
CA MET A 35 -12.87 14.06 -9.41
C MET A 35 -12.82 15.15 -8.34
N LYS A 36 -13.26 16.38 -8.64
CA LYS A 36 -13.41 17.53 -7.74
C LYS A 36 -14.88 17.85 -7.38
N SER A 37 -15.83 17.00 -7.77
CA SER A 37 -17.27 17.26 -7.65
C SER A 37 -17.74 17.34 -6.20
N GLU A 38 -18.26 18.51 -5.79
CA GLU A 38 -18.74 18.75 -4.43
C GLU A 38 -19.76 17.72 -3.94
N ASN A 39 -20.65 17.18 -4.78
CA ASN A 39 -21.60 16.15 -4.34
C ASN A 39 -20.93 14.93 -3.65
N PHE A 40 -19.84 14.42 -4.22
CA PHE A 40 -19.13 13.29 -3.63
C PHE A 40 -18.23 13.72 -2.47
N PHE A 41 -17.62 14.92 -2.54
CA PHE A 41 -16.84 15.45 -1.44
C PHE A 41 -17.70 15.84 -0.24
N ASP A 42 -18.91 16.36 -0.41
CA ASP A 42 -19.78 16.76 0.67
C ASP A 42 -20.35 15.52 1.35
N ALA A 43 -20.79 14.54 0.56
CA ALA A 43 -21.19 13.24 1.07
C ALA A 43 -20.06 12.53 1.83
N SER A 44 -18.84 12.48 1.28
CA SER A 44 -17.73 11.89 2.02
C SER A 44 -17.33 12.78 3.20
N ARG A 45 -16.89 14.01 2.95
CA ARG A 45 -16.23 14.90 3.92
C ARG A 45 -17.18 15.46 4.98
N ARG A 46 -18.34 16.00 4.59
CA ARG A 46 -19.26 16.70 5.48
C ARG A 46 -20.27 15.74 6.13
N GLU A 47 -20.87 14.87 5.34
CA GLU A 47 -21.89 13.90 5.79
C GLU A 47 -21.26 12.62 6.37
N SER A 48 -19.94 12.44 6.24
CA SER A 48 -19.22 11.27 6.75
C SER A 48 -19.75 9.94 6.19
N ARG A 49 -20.11 9.92 4.90
CA ARG A 49 -20.71 8.77 4.21
C ARG A 49 -19.72 8.12 3.23
N ASP A 50 -19.62 6.80 3.23
CA ASP A 50 -18.84 6.07 2.23
C ASP A 50 -19.53 6.15 0.87
N VAL A 51 -18.86 6.77 -0.10
CA VAL A 51 -19.39 7.00 -1.45
C VAL A 51 -18.70 6.18 -2.54
N TRP A 52 -17.77 5.28 -2.17
CA TRP A 52 -16.92 4.58 -3.14
C TRP A 52 -17.75 3.85 -4.21
N GLY A 53 -18.72 3.04 -3.76
CA GLY A 53 -19.58 2.26 -4.66
C GLY A 53 -20.46 3.12 -5.55
N ALA A 54 -21.05 4.19 -4.99
CA ALA A 54 -21.88 5.12 -5.72
C ALA A 54 -21.07 5.87 -6.80
N PHE A 55 -19.89 6.38 -6.44
CA PHE A 55 -18.99 7.05 -7.38
C PHE A 55 -18.60 6.10 -8.52
N TYR A 56 -18.20 4.88 -8.18
CA TYR A 56 -17.77 3.88 -9.16
C TYR A 56 -18.86 3.55 -10.18
N ALA A 57 -20.11 3.42 -9.72
CA ALA A 57 -21.25 3.07 -10.55
C ALA A 57 -21.86 4.25 -11.33
N THR A 58 -21.50 5.49 -10.98
CA THR A 58 -22.07 6.67 -11.63
C THR A 58 -21.51 6.86 -13.04
N GLU A 59 -22.37 7.34 -13.94
CA GLU A 59 -22.01 7.77 -15.28
C GLU A 59 -22.37 9.25 -15.45
N TRP A 60 -21.44 10.04 -15.99
CA TRP A 60 -21.63 11.47 -16.26
C TRP A 60 -21.69 11.71 -17.76
N GLN A 61 -22.78 12.31 -18.21
CA GLN A 61 -22.86 12.84 -19.56
C GLN A 61 -22.11 14.18 -19.61
N THR A 62 -21.09 14.28 -20.46
CA THR A 62 -20.29 15.50 -20.62
C THR A 62 -20.24 15.93 -22.09
N PRO A 63 -19.84 17.18 -22.39
CA PRO A 63 -19.58 17.59 -23.77
C PRO A 63 -18.54 16.73 -24.51
N ALA A 64 -17.61 16.10 -23.77
CA ALA A 64 -16.61 15.17 -24.32
C ALA A 64 -17.11 13.70 -24.42
N GLY A 65 -18.40 13.48 -24.18
CA GLY A 65 -19.10 12.19 -24.15
C GLY A 65 -19.29 11.63 -22.75
N LEU A 66 -19.83 10.41 -22.68
CA LEU A 66 -20.03 9.66 -21.44
C LEU A 66 -18.70 9.37 -20.74
N ILE A 67 -18.62 9.63 -19.43
CA ILE A 67 -17.51 9.26 -18.55
C ILE A 67 -18.08 8.38 -17.44
N LYS A 68 -17.45 7.23 -17.15
CA LYS A 68 -17.88 6.33 -16.08
C LYS A 68 -16.97 6.41 -14.85
N GLY A 69 -17.51 6.21 -13.66
CA GLY A 69 -16.72 6.17 -12.41
C GLY A 69 -15.62 5.11 -12.46
N ALA A 70 -15.94 3.96 -13.03
CA ALA A 70 -14.98 2.89 -13.29
C ALA A 70 -13.80 3.33 -14.18
N GLU A 71 -14.02 4.18 -15.19
CA GLU A 71 -12.94 4.70 -16.06
C GLU A 71 -12.01 5.65 -15.28
N LEU A 72 -12.59 6.48 -14.40
CA LEU A 72 -11.83 7.39 -13.54
C LEU A 72 -10.99 6.60 -12.52
N MET A 73 -11.58 5.60 -11.88
CA MET A 73 -10.88 4.72 -10.94
C MET A 73 -9.83 3.84 -11.64
N ALA A 74 -10.03 3.48 -12.91
CA ALA A 74 -8.99 2.84 -13.71
C ALA A 74 -7.80 3.78 -13.94
N ALA A 75 -8.04 5.03 -14.35
CA ALA A 75 -6.97 6.02 -14.54
C ALA A 75 -6.24 6.34 -13.23
N LEU A 76 -6.95 6.46 -12.11
CA LEU A 76 -6.34 6.66 -10.79
C LEU A 76 -5.47 5.48 -10.39
N ARG A 77 -5.96 4.25 -10.56
CA ARG A 77 -5.17 3.03 -10.27
C ARG A 77 -3.89 2.99 -11.10
N ASP A 78 -3.97 3.29 -12.39
CA ASP A 78 -2.79 3.32 -13.27
C ASP A 78 -1.77 4.36 -12.80
N HIS A 79 -2.23 5.57 -12.45
CA HIS A 79 -1.36 6.62 -11.94
C HIS A 79 -0.73 6.28 -10.59
N LEU A 80 -1.50 5.74 -9.64
CA LEU A 80 -0.97 5.32 -8.34
C LEU A 80 0.02 4.15 -8.47
N ALA A 81 -0.20 3.23 -9.42
CA ALA A 81 0.75 2.16 -9.70
C ALA A 81 2.06 2.71 -10.28
N GLU A 82 1.99 3.67 -11.20
CA GLU A 82 3.15 4.40 -11.74
C GLU A 82 3.93 5.12 -10.62
N LEU A 83 3.23 5.82 -9.72
CA LEU A 83 3.85 6.47 -8.54
C LEU A 83 4.51 5.49 -7.56
N GLN A 84 4.18 4.21 -7.63
CA GLN A 84 4.70 3.15 -6.78
C GLN A 84 5.64 2.21 -7.54
N ASP A 85 6.15 2.61 -8.70
CA ASP A 85 7.04 1.81 -9.56
C ASP A 85 6.46 0.43 -9.91
N GLU A 86 5.14 0.37 -10.09
CA GLU A 86 4.38 -0.87 -10.33
C GLU A 86 4.60 -1.92 -9.23
N GLN A 87 4.78 -1.49 -7.97
CA GLN A 87 4.94 -2.36 -6.81
C GLN A 87 3.80 -2.19 -5.80
N CYS A 88 3.54 -3.26 -5.04
CA CYS A 88 2.61 -3.20 -3.91
C CYS A 88 3.12 -2.18 -2.87
N CYS A 89 2.24 -1.29 -2.43
CA CYS A 89 2.57 -0.22 -1.48
C CYS A 89 3.03 -0.72 -0.10
N TYR A 90 2.86 -2.01 0.20
CA TYR A 90 3.25 -2.63 1.47
C TYR A 90 4.36 -3.67 1.31
N CYS A 91 4.17 -4.68 0.46
CA CYS A 91 5.14 -5.78 0.35
C CYS A 91 6.16 -5.59 -0.76
N ARG A 92 6.07 -4.53 -1.57
CA ARG A 92 6.95 -4.26 -2.71
C ARG A 92 7.02 -5.33 -3.80
N GLU A 93 6.24 -6.41 -3.68
CA GLU A 93 6.05 -7.37 -4.78
C GLU A 93 5.55 -6.66 -6.04
N PRO A 94 6.09 -7.00 -7.22
CA PRO A 94 5.64 -6.44 -8.49
C PRO A 94 4.14 -6.66 -8.72
N LEU A 95 3.47 -5.62 -9.19
CA LEU A 95 2.07 -5.65 -9.58
C LEU A 95 1.98 -5.82 -11.09
N LEU A 96 1.39 -6.93 -11.52
CA LEU A 96 1.10 -7.13 -12.93
C LEU A 96 -0.01 -6.18 -13.39
N LYS A 97 0.05 -5.75 -14.66
CA LYS A 97 -1.00 -4.93 -15.25
C LYS A 97 -2.29 -5.73 -15.41
N GLY A 98 -3.24 -5.47 -14.51
CA GLY A 98 -4.60 -6.02 -14.53
C GLY A 98 -5.38 -5.57 -13.31
N GLY A 99 -6.66 -5.23 -13.44
CA GLY A 99 -7.44 -4.61 -12.34
C GLY A 99 -7.53 -5.46 -11.07
N TYR A 100 -7.52 -6.79 -11.20
CA TYR A 100 -7.53 -7.75 -10.09
C TYR A 100 -6.18 -7.82 -9.36
N SER A 101 -5.07 -7.62 -10.07
CA SER A 101 -3.72 -7.73 -9.49
C SER A 101 -3.31 -6.49 -8.69
N ARG A 102 -4.01 -5.36 -8.86
CA ARG A 102 -3.71 -4.05 -8.26
C ARG A 102 -4.97 -3.33 -7.74
N PRO A 103 -5.67 -3.88 -6.73
CA PRO A 103 -6.77 -3.17 -6.09
C PRO A 103 -6.32 -1.79 -5.54
N ILE A 104 -7.24 -0.82 -5.59
CA ILE A 104 -7.01 0.46 -4.91
C ILE A 104 -7.17 0.21 -3.40
N GLU A 105 -6.11 0.50 -2.67
CA GLU A 105 -6.00 0.41 -1.23
C GLU A 105 -6.50 1.70 -0.58
N HIS A 106 -7.25 1.57 0.52
CA HIS A 106 -7.60 2.69 1.38
C HIS A 106 -6.75 2.63 2.64
N VAL A 107 -5.77 3.54 2.76
CA VAL A 107 -4.83 3.55 3.88
C VAL A 107 -5.59 3.65 5.21
N LEU A 108 -6.48 4.63 5.31
CA LEU A 108 -7.53 4.72 6.32
C LEU A 108 -8.78 3.99 5.83
N PRO A 109 -9.29 3.00 6.56
CA PRO A 109 -10.39 2.16 6.10
C PRO A 109 -11.69 2.97 5.95
N ARG A 110 -12.47 2.66 4.90
CA ARG A 110 -13.72 3.37 4.57
C ARG A 110 -14.81 3.23 5.63
N SER A 111 -14.77 2.16 6.43
CA SER A 111 -15.71 1.91 7.53
C SER A 111 -15.50 2.86 8.71
N GLU A 112 -14.25 3.23 9.00
CA GLU A 112 -13.88 4.08 10.13
C GLU A 112 -13.70 5.55 9.70
N HIS A 113 -13.20 5.76 8.47
CA HIS A 113 -12.93 7.08 7.91
C HIS A 113 -13.60 7.28 6.54
N PRO A 114 -14.95 7.13 6.43
CA PRO A 114 -15.67 7.28 5.17
C PRO A 114 -15.45 8.64 4.50
N ARG A 115 -15.12 9.67 5.29
CA ARG A 115 -14.78 11.01 4.79
C ARG A 115 -13.57 11.09 3.89
N PHE A 116 -12.66 10.14 4.01
CA PHE A 116 -11.45 10.07 3.20
C PHE A 116 -11.55 9.01 2.10
N THR A 117 -12.73 8.42 1.86
CA THR A 117 -12.93 7.39 0.83
C THR A 117 -12.40 7.82 -0.55
N LEU A 118 -12.65 9.05 -1.00
CA LEU A 118 -12.16 9.55 -2.28
C LEU A 118 -10.96 10.48 -2.16
N HIS A 119 -10.41 10.64 -0.96
CA HIS A 119 -9.30 11.56 -0.74
C HIS A 119 -8.04 10.99 -1.40
N PHE A 120 -7.42 11.74 -2.31
CA PHE A 120 -6.28 11.26 -3.10
C PHE A 120 -5.21 10.60 -2.23
N TRP A 121 -4.77 11.28 -1.17
CA TRP A 121 -3.74 10.77 -0.24
C TRP A 121 -4.13 9.56 0.60
N ASN A 122 -5.41 9.20 0.64
CA ASN A 122 -5.89 7.97 1.27
C ASN A 122 -5.81 6.76 0.34
N LEU A 123 -5.54 6.98 -0.95
CA LEU A 123 -5.60 5.95 -1.96
C LEU A 123 -4.19 5.59 -2.42
N ALA A 124 -3.91 4.29 -2.41
CA ALA A 124 -2.67 3.67 -2.90
C ALA A 124 -3.04 2.42 -3.72
N VAL A 125 -2.05 1.67 -4.18
CA VAL A 125 -2.29 0.37 -4.83
C VAL A 125 -1.58 -0.73 -4.05
N SER A 126 -2.33 -1.75 -3.65
CA SER A 126 -1.79 -2.93 -2.97
C SER A 126 -1.97 -4.17 -3.86
N CYS A 127 -1.24 -5.26 -3.59
CA CYS A 127 -1.61 -6.56 -4.10
C CYS A 127 -2.84 -7.09 -3.34
N GLU A 128 -3.62 -7.99 -3.95
CA GLU A 128 -4.84 -8.54 -3.33
C GLU A 128 -4.58 -9.14 -1.94
N ARG A 129 -3.46 -9.85 -1.78
CA ARG A 129 -3.03 -10.43 -0.51
C ARG A 129 -2.88 -9.39 0.58
N CYS A 130 -2.11 -8.33 0.33
CA CYS A 130 -1.92 -7.28 1.33
C CYS A 130 -3.21 -6.52 1.61
N ASN A 131 -4.03 -6.23 0.58
CA ASN A 131 -5.34 -5.59 0.75
C ASN A 131 -6.24 -6.40 1.71
N ARG A 132 -6.37 -7.71 1.43
CA ARG A 132 -7.16 -8.64 2.25
C ARG A 132 -6.65 -8.74 3.68
N LEU A 133 -5.34 -8.84 3.87
CA LEU A 133 -4.76 -8.99 5.21
C LEU A 133 -4.89 -7.71 6.03
N LYS A 134 -4.63 -6.54 5.43
CA LYS A 134 -4.82 -5.23 6.07
C LYS A 134 -6.27 -4.98 6.48
N GLY A 135 -7.24 -5.49 5.71
CA GLY A 135 -8.66 -5.45 6.09
C GLY A 135 -8.99 -6.14 7.43
N LYS A 136 -8.08 -6.94 8.00
CA LYS A 136 -8.22 -7.61 9.29
C LYS A 136 -7.46 -6.93 10.43
N THR A 137 -6.74 -5.85 10.14
CA THR A 137 -5.87 -5.15 11.10
C THR A 137 -6.51 -3.84 11.55
N GLN A 138 -6.27 -3.46 12.81
CA GLN A 138 -6.76 -2.19 13.35
C GLN A 138 -6.05 -1.01 12.67
N SER A 139 -6.80 0.06 12.43
CA SER A 139 -6.25 1.32 11.94
C SER A 139 -5.69 2.20 13.08
N GLU A 140 -4.97 3.26 12.73
CA GLU A 140 -4.51 4.27 13.67
C GLU A 140 -5.68 4.88 14.45
N THR A 141 -5.56 4.91 15.78
CA THR A 141 -6.49 5.67 16.61
C THR A 141 -5.98 7.09 16.79
N PHE A 142 -6.61 8.04 16.10
CA PHE A 142 -6.25 9.45 16.22
C PHE A 142 -6.79 10.04 17.51
N ALA A 143 -5.96 10.81 18.23
CA ALA A 143 -6.33 11.48 19.48
C ALA A 143 -7.41 12.57 19.32
N ARG A 144 -7.73 12.95 18.07
CA ARG A 144 -8.69 13.99 17.72
C ARG A 144 -9.58 13.55 16.58
N VAL A 145 -10.74 14.19 16.48
CA VAL A 145 -11.58 14.09 15.28
C VAL A 145 -10.84 14.72 14.10
N LEU A 146 -10.74 13.97 13.01
CA LEU A 146 -10.05 14.41 11.80
C LEU A 146 -10.97 15.26 10.92
N SER A 147 -10.74 16.58 10.89
CA SER A 147 -11.43 17.53 9.99
C SER A 147 -10.76 17.63 8.60
N SER A 148 -9.47 17.35 8.53
CA SER A 148 -8.65 17.26 7.31
C SER A 148 -7.97 15.90 7.25
N TYR A 149 -7.43 15.54 6.09
CA TYR A 149 -6.60 14.35 5.98
C TYR A 149 -5.37 14.48 6.90
N PRO A 150 -4.97 13.43 7.63
CA PRO A 150 -3.87 13.53 8.57
C PRO A 150 -2.53 13.84 7.90
N ASP A 151 -1.70 14.58 8.61
CA ASP A 151 -0.31 14.81 8.25
C ASP A 151 0.58 13.64 8.70
N LEU A 152 1.81 13.61 8.21
CA LEU A 152 2.77 12.54 8.54
C LEU A 152 2.89 12.34 10.06
N ALA A 153 2.96 13.43 10.82
CA ALA A 153 3.13 13.42 12.27
C ALA A 153 1.89 12.96 13.05
N ASP A 154 0.71 12.90 12.43
CA ASP A 154 -0.50 12.39 13.07
C ASP A 154 -0.50 10.85 13.15
N PHE A 155 0.29 10.17 12.29
CA PHE A 155 0.45 8.72 12.34
C PHE A 155 1.51 8.37 13.39
N VAL A 156 1.07 7.91 14.56
CA VAL A 156 1.97 7.57 15.68
C VAL A 156 2.51 6.15 15.53
N SER A 157 1.72 5.25 14.99
CA SER A 157 2.00 3.81 15.00
C SER A 157 1.82 3.16 13.64
N GLN A 158 0.83 3.58 12.86
CA GLN A 158 0.51 3.02 11.56
C GLN A 158 1.52 3.47 10.51
N TYR A 159 1.92 2.56 9.62
CA TYR A 159 2.66 2.91 8.43
C TYR A 159 1.72 3.45 7.33
N HIS A 160 2.00 4.67 6.86
CA HIS A 160 1.32 5.28 5.72
C HIS A 160 2.13 5.17 4.42
N PRO A 161 1.73 4.34 3.43
CA PRO A 161 2.53 4.03 2.25
C PRO A 161 2.84 5.20 1.32
N ARG A 162 2.08 6.30 1.42
CA ARG A 162 2.34 7.52 0.62
C ARG A 162 3.08 8.63 1.35
N LEU A 163 3.16 8.57 2.68
CA LEU A 163 3.74 9.65 3.49
C LEU A 163 5.09 9.23 4.08
N HIS A 164 5.21 7.95 4.44
CA HIS A 164 6.45 7.36 4.90
C HIS A 164 7.34 6.95 3.74
N ASP A 165 8.65 7.13 3.92
CA ASP A 165 9.67 6.55 3.03
C ASP A 165 9.88 5.08 3.39
N TYR A 166 9.54 4.19 2.47
CA TYR A 166 9.57 2.74 2.72
C TYR A 166 10.92 2.27 3.26
N ASP A 167 12.04 2.69 2.68
CA ASP A 167 13.37 2.14 2.98
C ASP A 167 13.91 2.63 4.33
N MET A 168 13.38 3.76 4.82
CA MET A 168 13.62 4.26 6.17
C MET A 168 12.90 3.43 7.23
N HIS A 169 11.77 2.80 6.87
CA HIS A 169 10.91 2.09 7.82
C HIS A 169 11.03 0.57 7.74
N ILE A 170 11.29 0.02 6.55
CA ILE A 170 11.30 -1.41 6.28
C ILE A 170 12.61 -1.77 5.58
N LYS A 171 13.27 -2.82 6.10
CA LYS A 171 14.29 -3.55 5.37
C LYS A 171 13.65 -4.78 4.75
N TYR A 172 13.68 -4.86 3.44
CA TYR A 172 13.16 -5.99 2.66
C TYR A 172 14.31 -6.76 2.03
N THR A 173 14.30 -8.08 2.21
CA THR A 173 15.23 -9.03 1.57
C THR A 173 14.41 -10.18 1.01
N ALA A 174 14.70 -10.65 -0.20
CA ALA A 174 14.06 -11.85 -0.75
C ALA A 174 15.11 -12.89 -1.14
N ILE A 175 14.86 -14.16 -0.80
CA ILE A 175 15.63 -15.30 -1.27
C ILE A 175 14.79 -16.03 -2.31
N VAL A 176 15.25 -16.03 -3.56
CA VAL A 176 14.52 -16.63 -4.68
C VAL A 176 15.38 -17.71 -5.34
N GLN A 177 14.88 -18.95 -5.39
CA GLN A 177 15.54 -20.06 -6.07
C GLN A 177 14.50 -21.06 -6.58
N ASN A 178 14.49 -21.33 -7.90
CA ASN A 178 13.73 -22.41 -8.54
C ASN A 178 12.31 -22.67 -7.97
N GLY A 179 11.44 -21.65 -8.02
CA GLY A 179 10.05 -21.74 -7.54
C GLY A 179 9.86 -21.49 -6.04
N VAL A 180 10.95 -21.30 -5.29
CA VAL A 180 10.93 -20.82 -3.91
C VAL A 180 11.12 -19.31 -3.90
N ASN A 181 10.24 -18.58 -3.20
CA ASN A 181 10.37 -17.15 -2.91
C ASN A 181 10.18 -16.94 -1.40
N ILE A 182 11.24 -16.55 -0.68
CA ILE A 182 11.20 -16.26 0.76
C ILE A 182 11.41 -14.76 0.95
N PRO A 183 10.33 -13.96 0.98
CA PRO A 183 10.42 -12.56 1.37
C PRO A 183 10.59 -12.44 2.89
N LEU A 184 11.50 -11.57 3.31
CA LEU A 184 11.85 -11.30 4.69
C LEU A 184 11.75 -9.78 4.92
N TYR A 185 10.95 -9.40 5.92
CA TYR A 185 10.70 -8.00 6.27
C TYR A 185 11.14 -7.73 7.71
N ALA A 186 11.97 -6.70 7.89
CA ALA A 186 12.38 -6.19 9.19
C ALA A 186 11.96 -4.72 9.35
N GLY A 187 11.27 -4.40 10.43
CA GLY A 187 10.86 -3.03 10.73
C GLY A 187 11.97 -2.25 11.45
N ARG A 188 12.40 -1.12 10.88
CA ARG A 188 13.45 -0.24 11.42
C ARG A 188 12.90 0.76 12.44
N THR A 189 11.68 1.25 12.22
CA THR A 189 11.02 2.20 13.12
C THR A 189 9.76 1.61 13.73
N VAL A 190 9.07 2.37 14.60
CA VAL A 190 7.76 1.98 15.14
C VAL A 190 6.75 1.69 14.02
N HIS A 191 6.65 2.56 13.00
CA HIS A 191 5.76 2.35 11.84
C HIS A 191 6.10 1.06 11.09
N GLY A 192 7.38 0.81 10.85
CA GLY A 192 7.84 -0.38 10.15
C GLY A 192 7.59 -1.66 10.94
N ARG A 193 7.91 -1.66 12.24
CA ARG A 193 7.68 -2.81 13.14
C ARG A 193 6.19 -3.15 13.24
N ASN A 194 5.34 -2.13 13.34
CA ASN A 194 3.89 -2.32 13.35
C ASN A 194 3.37 -2.88 12.03
N LEU A 195 3.84 -2.38 10.88
CA LEU A 195 3.45 -2.93 9.59
C LEU A 195 3.85 -4.41 9.45
N CYS A 196 5.07 -4.76 9.88
CA CYS A 196 5.56 -6.12 9.92
C CYS A 196 4.67 -7.05 10.74
N SER A 197 4.42 -6.69 12.01
CA SER A 197 3.65 -7.50 12.94
C SER A 197 2.16 -7.56 12.61
N GLN A 198 1.58 -6.49 12.04
CA GLN A 198 0.16 -6.43 11.70
C GLN A 198 -0.17 -7.37 10.54
N PHE A 199 0.59 -7.34 9.44
CA PHE A 199 0.27 -8.22 8.30
C PHE A 199 1.39 -8.54 7.31
N LEU A 200 2.54 -7.84 7.29
CA LEU A 200 3.56 -8.18 6.28
C LEU A 200 4.19 -9.56 6.51
N HIS A 201 4.35 -10.01 7.76
CA HIS A 201 4.80 -11.38 8.03
C HIS A 201 3.79 -12.42 7.54
N ALA A 202 2.50 -12.21 7.81
CA ALA A 202 1.46 -13.06 7.25
C ALA A 202 1.47 -13.06 5.71
N ALA A 203 1.71 -11.89 5.09
CA ALA A 203 1.81 -11.78 3.64
C ALA A 203 3.05 -12.53 3.11
N ALA A 204 4.18 -12.42 3.79
CA ALA A 204 5.44 -13.06 3.43
C ALA A 204 5.34 -14.60 3.52
N LEU A 205 4.67 -15.08 4.56
CA LEU A 205 4.34 -16.49 4.73
C LEU A 205 3.45 -16.98 3.58
N GLU A 206 2.35 -16.30 3.26
CA GLU A 206 1.51 -16.66 2.11
C GLU A 206 2.27 -16.66 0.77
N MET A 207 3.32 -15.84 0.60
CA MET A 207 4.18 -15.84 -0.59
C MET A 207 5.14 -17.03 -0.66
N THR A 208 5.62 -17.49 0.51
CA THR A 208 6.59 -18.58 0.62
C THR A 208 5.95 -19.96 0.41
N LEU A 209 4.63 -20.03 0.48
CA LEU A 209 3.93 -21.26 0.78
C LEU A 209 3.68 -22.17 -0.42
N LEU A 210 4.29 -23.36 -0.37
CA LEU A 210 3.77 -24.58 -1.00
C LEU A 210 2.66 -25.23 -0.11
N SER A 211 2.80 -25.19 1.24
CA SER A 211 1.79 -25.68 2.22
C SER A 211 2.00 -25.18 3.67
N PRO A 212 0.95 -24.67 4.38
CA PRO A 212 0.99 -24.21 5.78
C PRO A 212 1.39 -25.26 6.82
N LYS A 213 1.41 -26.55 6.44
CA LYS A 213 1.78 -27.67 7.33
C LYS A 213 3.21 -28.16 7.11
N SER A 214 3.95 -27.57 6.16
CA SER A 214 5.33 -27.98 5.87
C SER A 214 6.26 -27.55 7.01
N LYS A 215 7.29 -28.35 7.30
CA LYS A 215 8.35 -27.99 8.25
C LYS A 215 9.00 -26.65 7.89
N PHE A 216 9.24 -26.44 6.59
CA PHE A 216 9.80 -25.21 6.04
C PHE A 216 8.97 -23.97 6.37
N TYR A 217 7.64 -24.05 6.30
CA TYR A 217 6.77 -22.95 6.76
C TYR A 217 6.97 -22.62 8.24
N GLY A 218 7.07 -23.65 9.09
CA GLY A 218 7.34 -23.48 10.52
C GLY A 218 8.68 -22.80 10.79
N ASP A 219 9.72 -23.19 10.05
CA ASP A 219 11.06 -22.61 10.15
C ASP A 219 11.06 -21.13 9.72
N VAL A 220 10.43 -20.79 8.59
CA VAL A 220 10.32 -19.40 8.10
C VAL A 220 9.52 -18.51 9.07
N ASN A 221 8.40 -19.02 9.59
CA ASN A 221 7.60 -18.30 10.58
C ASN A 221 8.41 -17.99 11.85
N THR A 222 9.24 -18.93 12.30
CA THR A 222 10.13 -18.73 13.45
C THR A 222 11.12 -17.60 13.19
N ILE A 223 11.75 -17.58 12.01
CA ILE A 223 12.68 -16.53 11.60
C ILE A 223 12.01 -15.15 11.57
N GLN A 224 10.83 -15.04 10.96
CA GLN A 224 10.12 -13.76 10.85
C GLN A 224 9.74 -13.18 12.23
N ASN A 225 9.25 -14.01 13.15
CA ASN A 225 8.92 -13.56 14.50
C ASN A 225 10.16 -13.12 15.30
N PHE A 226 11.31 -13.77 15.09
CA PHE A 226 12.58 -13.36 15.70
C PHE A 226 13.02 -11.97 15.23
N ILE A 227 12.86 -11.67 13.93
CA ILE A 227 13.28 -10.40 13.31
C ILE A 227 12.60 -9.16 13.90
N VAL A 228 11.36 -9.27 14.39
CA VAL A 228 10.59 -8.11 14.89
C VAL A 228 10.78 -7.84 16.38
N SER A 229 11.31 -8.80 17.15
CA SER A 229 11.29 -8.75 18.62
C SER A 229 12.52 -8.12 19.29
N HIS A 230 13.55 -7.69 18.54
CA HIS A 230 14.85 -7.30 19.12
C HIS A 230 15.53 -6.09 18.41
N ASP A 231 16.52 -5.46 19.06
CA ASP A 231 17.23 -4.24 18.59
C ASP A 231 18.16 -4.46 17.37
N GLU A 232 18.79 -3.38 16.84
CA GLU A 232 19.73 -3.41 15.71
C GLU A 232 20.77 -4.56 15.75
N ALA A 233 21.29 -4.92 16.91
CA ALA A 233 22.25 -6.02 17.09
C ALA A 233 21.65 -7.41 16.83
N ALA A 234 20.32 -7.57 16.91
CA ALA A 234 19.63 -8.80 16.52
C ALA A 234 19.31 -8.83 15.02
N ILE A 235 19.12 -7.67 14.39
CA ILE A 235 19.01 -7.55 12.93
C ILE A 235 20.33 -8.02 12.27
N ASP A 236 21.48 -7.70 12.86
CA ASP A 236 22.79 -8.17 12.38
C ASP A 236 22.95 -9.70 12.50
N LYS A 237 22.40 -10.32 13.55
CA LYS A 237 22.40 -11.79 13.71
C LYS A 237 21.50 -12.47 12.68
N VAL A 238 20.38 -11.85 12.31
CA VAL A 238 19.53 -12.34 11.22
C VAL A 238 20.24 -12.19 9.88
N GLN A 239 20.96 -11.09 9.65
CA GLN A 239 21.81 -10.97 8.46
C GLN A 239 22.86 -12.07 8.40
N ALA A 240 23.50 -12.39 9.53
CA ALA A 240 24.43 -13.51 9.59
C ALA A 240 23.74 -14.85 9.26
N VAL A 241 22.51 -15.09 9.74
CA VAL A 241 21.72 -16.29 9.40
C VAL A 241 21.30 -16.27 7.92
N GLN A 242 20.89 -15.13 7.36
CA GLN A 242 20.55 -14.97 5.95
C GLN A 242 21.77 -15.26 5.06
N THR A 243 22.93 -14.71 5.40
CA THR A 243 24.19 -14.96 4.71
C THR A 243 24.57 -16.44 4.78
N ALA A 244 24.49 -17.05 5.97
CA ALA A 244 24.77 -18.47 6.15
C ALA A 244 23.79 -19.37 5.37
N LEU A 245 22.50 -19.00 5.30
CA LEU A 245 21.51 -19.72 4.49
C LEU A 245 21.83 -19.62 2.99
N LEU A 246 22.19 -18.42 2.52
CA LEU A 246 22.59 -18.16 1.14
C LEU A 246 23.85 -18.95 0.76
N GLU A 247 24.87 -18.94 1.62
CA GLU A 247 26.11 -19.71 1.43
C GLU A 247 25.81 -21.22 1.37
N ALA A 248 24.96 -21.72 2.26
CA ALA A 248 24.56 -23.13 2.26
C ALA A 248 23.79 -23.51 0.98
N MET A 249 22.89 -22.64 0.50
CA MET A 249 22.13 -22.85 -0.74
C MET A 249 23.02 -22.80 -1.99
N VAL A 250 24.00 -21.88 -2.03
CA VAL A 250 24.98 -21.78 -3.12
C VAL A 250 25.88 -23.01 -3.16
N ASN A 251 26.43 -23.43 -2.01
CA ASN A 251 27.28 -24.62 -1.92
C ASN A 251 26.53 -25.90 -2.32
N ALA A 252 25.24 -26.00 -2.02
CA ALA A 252 24.40 -27.14 -2.43
C ALA A 252 24.04 -27.14 -3.93
N ALA A 253 24.20 -26.02 -4.63
CA ALA A 253 23.93 -25.88 -6.06
C ALA A 253 25.19 -25.99 -6.94
N THR A 254 26.38 -25.81 -6.35
CA THR A 254 27.67 -25.81 -7.06
C THR A 254 28.54 -27.03 -6.79
N GLY A 255 28.14 -27.91 -5.86
CA GLY A 255 28.70 -29.26 -5.64
C GLY A 255 27.82 -30.35 -6.24
#